data_AF-A0A444R3M1-F1
#
_entry.id   AF-A0A444R3M1-F1
#
_cell.length_a   1.000
_cell.length_b   1.000
_cell.length_c   1.000
_cell.angle_alpha   90.00
_cell.angle_beta   90.00
_cell.angle_gamma   90.00
#
_symmetry.space_group_name_H-M   'P 1'
#
loop_
_entity.id
_entity.type
_entity.pdbx_description
1 polymer ?
#
loop_
_entity_poly.entity_id
_entity_poly.type
_entity_poly.pdbx_seq_one_letter_code
_entity_poly.pdbx_strand_id
1 'polypeptide(L)'
;AIHREESVKRGMPVIRDCQRCGGRGYERLPSTEAFNAICEVTNQITRASWEKTVKKFYDALVTRFDIEEAWAERQLKKVTR
;
A
#
# COMPACT_ATOMS: atom_id res chain seq x y z
N ALA A 1 -13.48 -3.44 4.43
CA ALA A 1 -13.81 -4.77 5.00
C ALA A 1 -15.28 -4.81 5.43
N ILE A 2 -15.96 -5.96 5.37
CA ILE A 2 -17.38 -6.07 5.75
C ILE A 2 -17.52 -6.11 7.28
N HIS A 3 -18.35 -5.22 7.84
CA HIS A 3 -18.73 -5.23 9.25
C HIS A 3 -19.87 -6.24 9.47
N ARG A 4 -19.53 -7.49 9.74
CA ARG A 4 -20.52 -8.59 9.80
C ARG A 4 -21.68 -8.34 10.77
N GLU A 5 -21.40 -7.93 12.01
CA GLU A 5 -22.46 -7.70 13.02
C GLU A 5 -23.43 -6.59 12.62
N GLU A 6 -22.93 -5.44 12.18
CA GLU A 6 -23.76 -4.31 11.73
C GLU A 6 -24.50 -4.62 10.43
N SER A 7 -23.89 -5.42 9.55
CA SER A 7 -24.53 -5.90 8.32
C SER A 7 -25.73 -6.79 8.60
N VAL A 8 -25.64 -7.66 9.62
CA VAL A 8 -26.76 -8.50 10.07
C VAL A 8 -27.86 -7.63 10.67
N LYS A 9 -27.52 -6.64 11.50
CA LYS A 9 -28.51 -5.74 12.13
C LYS A 9 -29.28 -4.89 11.12
N ARG A 10 -28.62 -4.40 10.07
CA ARG A 10 -29.22 -3.52 9.05
C ARG A 10 -29.76 -4.28 7.84
N GLY A 11 -29.53 -5.59 7.75
CA GLY A 11 -29.94 -6.41 6.60
C GLY A 11 -29.23 -6.08 5.29
N MET A 12 -28.14 -5.30 5.33
CA MET A 12 -27.39 -4.88 4.16
C MET A 12 -25.88 -4.82 4.46
N PRO A 13 -25.00 -5.08 3.48
CA PRO A 13 -23.56 -5.03 3.70
C PRO A 13 -23.10 -3.66 4.19
N VAL A 14 -22.56 -3.60 5.41
CA VAL A 14 -21.94 -2.39 5.96
C VAL A 14 -20.43 -2.49 5.79
N ILE A 15 -19.83 -1.52 5.12
CA ILE A 15 -18.38 -1.45 4.90
C ILE A 15 -17.74 -0.65 6.04
N ARG A 16 -16.65 -1.19 6.59
CA ARG A 16 -15.76 -0.52 7.55
C ARG A 16 -14.32 -0.56 7.07
N ASP A 17 -13.47 0.23 7.70
CA ASP A 17 -12.03 0.15 7.49
C ASP A 17 -11.51 -1.27 7.77
N CYS A 18 -10.51 -1.67 6.99
CA CYS A 18 -9.89 -2.96 7.18
C CYS A 18 -9.20 -3.02 8.55
N GLN A 19 -9.59 -3.95 9.41
CA GLN A 19 -8.99 -4.08 10.75
C GLN A 19 -7.50 -4.48 10.71
N ARG A 20 -7.00 -5.01 9.60
CA ARG A 20 -5.57 -5.34 9.45
C ARG A 20 -4.71 -4.12 9.10
N CYS A 21 -5.12 -3.33 8.10
CA CYS A 21 -4.33 -2.18 7.66
C CYS A 21 -4.87 -0.82 8.13
N GLY A 22 -5.99 -0.79 8.87
CA GLY A 22 -6.65 0.44 9.31
C GLY A 22 -7.21 1.27 8.14
N GLY A 23 -7.51 0.64 7.01
CA GLY A 23 -7.93 1.34 5.79
C GLY A 23 -6.78 1.99 5.01
N ARG A 24 -5.51 1.80 5.42
CA ARG A 24 -4.33 2.34 4.72
C ARG A 24 -3.95 1.61 3.44
N GLY A 25 -4.53 0.44 3.19
CA GLY A 25 -4.14 -0.41 2.07
C GLY A 25 -2.86 -1.18 2.37
N TYR A 26 -1.84 -0.94 1.56
CA TYR A 26 -0.51 -1.54 1.73
C TYR A 26 0.36 -0.76 2.73
N GLU A 27 1.39 -1.41 3.25
CA GLU A 27 2.32 -0.80 4.20
C GLU A 27 3.28 0.17 3.49
N ARG A 28 3.36 1.40 3.98
CA ARG A 28 4.26 2.43 3.45
C ARG A 28 5.64 2.24 4.05
N LEU A 29 6.45 1.42 3.38
CA LEU A 29 7.82 1.18 3.83
C LEU A 29 8.67 2.47 3.66
N PRO A 30 9.37 2.94 4.70
CA PRO A 30 10.28 4.06 4.57
C PRO A 30 11.42 3.75 3.58
N SER A 31 11.79 4.73 2.75
CA SER A 31 12.90 4.60 1.79
C SER A 31 14.22 4.17 2.46
N THR A 32 14.47 4.62 3.69
CA THR A 32 15.67 4.24 4.47
C THR A 32 15.69 2.75 4.82
N GLU A 33 14.53 2.18 5.12
CA GLU A 33 14.42 0.75 5.49
C GLU A 33 14.65 -0.13 4.27
N ALA A 34 14.09 0.26 3.12
CA ALA A 34 14.39 -0.39 1.84
C ALA A 34 15.88 -0.30 1.49
N PHE A 35 16.52 0.85 1.71
CA PHE A 35 17.96 0.99 1.50
C PHE A 35 18.78 0.05 2.40
N ASN A 36 18.46 -0.01 3.69
CA ASN A 36 19.16 -0.87 4.65
C ASN A 36 19.06 -2.35 4.24
N ALA A 37 17.88 -2.81 3.84
CA ALA A 37 17.67 -4.18 3.37
C ALA A 37 18.48 -4.48 2.09
N ILE A 38 18.62 -3.50 1.19
CA ILE A 38 19.47 -3.65 -0.01
C ILE A 38 20.95 -3.77 0.38
N CYS A 39 21.41 -3.03 1.39
CA CYS A 39 22.77 -3.13 1.90
C CYS A 39 23.09 -4.51 2.50
N GLU A 40 22.10 -5.24 3.02
CA GLU A 40 22.30 -6.62 3.49
C GLU A 40 22.61 -7.59 2.33
N VAL A 41 22.12 -7.28 1.12
CA VAL A 41 22.31 -8.10 -0.08
C VAL A 41 23.51 -7.64 -0.91
N THR A 42 23.76 -6.32 -0.98
CA THR A 42 24.82 -5.74 -1.81
C THR A 42 25.35 -4.42 -1.25
N ASN A 43 26.68 -4.30 -1.19
CA ASN A 43 27.38 -3.06 -0.83
C ASN A 43 27.74 -2.18 -2.04
N GLN A 44 27.22 -2.48 -3.23
CA GLN A 44 27.54 -1.74 -4.46
C GLN A 44 26.85 -0.38 -4.54
N ILE A 45 25.76 -0.19 -3.78
CA ILE A 45 25.00 1.05 -3.78
C ILE A 45 25.34 1.83 -2.52
N THR A 46 26.04 2.96 -2.69
CA THR A 46 26.29 3.88 -1.58
C THR A 46 25.03 4.68 -1.26
N ARG A 47 24.92 5.20 -0.03
CA ARG A 47 23.81 6.08 0.38
C ARG A 47 23.68 7.33 -0.50
N ALA A 48 24.80 7.87 -0.97
CA ALA A 48 24.81 9.00 -1.89
C ALA A 48 24.26 8.63 -3.28
N SER A 49 24.55 7.41 -3.77
CA SER A 49 23.97 6.90 -5.01
C SER A 49 22.47 6.62 -4.84
N TRP A 50 22.07 6.01 -3.72
CA TRP A 50 20.66 5.78 -3.39
C TRP A 50 19.82 7.05 -3.50
N GLU A 51 20.18 8.10 -2.78
CA GLU A 51 19.41 9.36 -2.77
C GLU A 51 19.37 10.05 -4.15
N LYS A 52 20.42 9.91 -4.97
CA LYS A 52 20.50 10.61 -6.27
C LYS A 52 19.83 9.86 -7.40
N THR A 53 19.87 8.53 -7.42
CA THR A 53 19.45 7.72 -8.58
C THR A 53 18.38 6.69 -8.21
N VAL A 54 18.66 5.81 -7.24
CA VAL A 54 17.81 4.63 -6.96
C VAL A 54 16.51 5.01 -6.27
N LYS A 55 16.53 6.02 -5.40
CA LYS A 55 15.36 6.49 -4.66
C LYS A 55 14.21 6.90 -5.56
N LYS A 56 14.49 7.59 -6.68
CA LYS A 56 13.45 7.96 -7.65
C LYS A 56 12.74 6.75 -8.23
N PHE A 57 13.48 5.67 -8.48
CA PHE A 57 12.88 4.41 -8.94
C PHE A 57 12.04 3.77 -7.83
N TYR A 58 12.54 3.74 -6.60
CA TYR A 58 11.78 3.28 -5.44
C TYR A 58 10.46 4.05 -5.26
N ASP A 59 10.50 5.39 -5.30
CA ASP A 59 9.31 6.24 -5.15
C ASP A 59 8.31 6.03 -6.30
N ALA A 60 8.80 5.74 -7.52
CA ALA A 60 7.95 5.39 -8.64
C ALA A 60 7.21 4.06 -8.44
N LEU A 61 7.85 3.07 -7.80
CA LEU A 61 7.18 1.81 -7.43
C LEU A 61 6.09 2.04 -6.38
N VAL A 62 6.35 2.88 -5.36
CA VAL A 62 5.34 3.27 -4.37
C VAL A 62 4.14 3.93 -5.06
N THR A 63 4.41 4.86 -5.98
CA THR A 63 3.36 5.53 -6.76
C THR A 63 2.55 4.53 -7.60
N ARG A 64 3.21 3.49 -8.14
CA ARG A 64 2.52 2.45 -8.91
C ARG A 64 1.53 1.66 -8.04
N PHE A 65 1.87 1.35 -6.80
CA PHE A 65 0.95 0.71 -5.87
C PHE A 65 -0.27 1.58 -5.57
N ASP A 66 -0.09 2.90 -5.41
CA ASP A 66 -1.21 3.83 -5.21
C ASP A 66 -2.20 3.83 -6.38
N ILE A 67 -1.67 3.81 -7.60
CA ILE A 67 -2.49 3.76 -8.82
C ILE A 67 -3.30 2.46 -8.88
N GLU A 68 -2.67 1.33 -8.58
CA GLU A 68 -3.32 0.02 -8.63
C GLU A 68 -4.36 -0.14 -7.50
N GLU A 69 -4.08 0.37 -6.30
CA GLU A 69 -5.05 0.38 -5.20
C GLU A 69 -6.28 1.23 -5.56
N ALA A 70 -6.07 2.43 -6.11
CA ALA A 70 -7.16 3.28 -6.57
C ALA A 70 -7.96 2.63 -7.70
N TRP A 71 -7.30 1.90 -8.60
CA TRP A 71 -7.97 1.16 -9.65
C TRP A 71 -8.81 0.01 -9.11
N ALA A 72 -8.27 -0.78 -8.17
CA ALA A 72 -8.97 -1.88 -7.51
C ALA A 72 -10.22 -1.37 -6.76
N GLU A 73 -10.07 -0.29 -6.00
CA GLU A 73 -11.18 0.39 -5.32
C GLU A 73 -12.26 0.85 -6.31
N ARG A 74 -11.86 1.37 -7.47
CA ARG A 74 -12.79 1.77 -8.53
C ARG A 74 -13.54 0.58 -9.12
N GLN A 75 -12.88 -0.55 -9.34
CA GLN A 75 -13.58 -1.76 -9.83
C GLN A 75 -14.54 -2.30 -8.77
N LEU A 76 -14.13 -2.33 -7.51
CA LEU A 76 -14.99 -2.77 -6.41
C LEU A 76 -16.27 -1.93 -6.33
N LYS A 77 -16.14 -0.59 -6.40
CA LYS A 77 -17.29 0.32 -6.40
C LYS A 77 -18.28 0.08 -7.53
N LYS A 78 -17.86 -0.41 -8.69
CA LYS A 78 -18.78 -0.70 -9.81
C LYS A 78 -19.67 -1.92 -9.55
N VAL A 79 -19.21 -2.87 -8.73
CA VAL A 79 -19.95 -4.13 -8.49
C VAL A 79 -20.67 -4.12 -7.15
N THR A 80 -20.27 -3.25 -6.21
CA THR A 80 -20.88 -3.16 -4.87
C THR A 80 -21.81 -1.95 -4.69
N ARG A 81 -21.87 -1.03 -5.65
CA ARG A 81 -22.61 0.23 -5.54
C ARG A 81 -23.54 0.44 -6.72
#